data_AF-A0AAJ2ID63-F1
#
_entry.id   AF-A0AAJ2ID63-F1
#
_cell.length_a   1.000
_cell.length_b   1.000
_cell.length_c   1.000
_cell.angle_alpha   90.00
_cell.angle_beta   90.00
_cell.angle_gamma   90.00
#
_symmetry.space_group_name_H-M   'P 1'
#
loop_
_entity.id
_entity.type
_entity.pdbx_description
1 polymer ?
#
loop_
_entity_poly.entity_id
_entity_poly.type
_entity_poly.pdbx_seq_one_letter_code
_entity_poly.pdbx_strand_id
1 'polypeptide(L)'
;MEGLSSERALIFGEIYRRNDAWKIRAVGQGYDGGLEALVSDHGIEVDDSESVDGSLDSTGEDTEQNVAGSVPEKSSAEAALAADTGVPGADDAVQETAPSLSEPGTKVSIGRKRRPAPLPKDWASRTLAYLPRQVESEWKRARLFPSAGIKSAAEQEMRTTSILLATMETVPEFGRAVLSQTGAPRGRIEAFTEVRFSMSGEDVRPDGLIKVSRGSKVWRALVEVKTGRAELTGDQVGTYLKLAKAKSFDAVITISGDLMASPDLHPFAVEGRPPKNTVLKHLSWEEVLAEAMIVHEHVGVDDRVRARLLEELLWYAADSQSGMRTFDDMGKQWVKIRKRSRTRPSARRTTRRRTCATDSIVWPATSRSGSAH
;
A
#
# COMPACT_ATOMS: atom_id res chain seq x y z
N MET A 1 -24.73 31.34 -6.35
CA MET A 1 -23.93 30.95 -7.52
C MET A 1 -24.82 30.05 -8.35
N GLU A 2 -25.59 30.63 -9.26
CA GLU A 2 -26.42 29.87 -10.21
C GLU A 2 -25.50 29.38 -11.32
N GLY A 3 -25.38 28.06 -11.47
CA GLY A 3 -24.52 27.45 -12.47
C GLY A 3 -24.90 26.00 -12.68
N LEU A 4 -25.17 25.67 -13.96
CA LEU A 4 -25.73 24.43 -14.49
C LEU A 4 -27.21 24.23 -14.17
N SER A 5 -28.07 24.51 -15.15
CA SER A 5 -29.53 24.39 -15.02
C SER A 5 -30.07 23.13 -15.69
N SER A 6 -29.50 22.72 -16.82
CA SER A 6 -29.93 21.57 -17.64
C SER A 6 -28.81 20.60 -17.99
N GLU A 7 -27.57 21.01 -17.76
CA GLU A 7 -26.37 20.30 -18.18
C GLU A 7 -26.17 19.02 -17.34
N ARG A 8 -25.95 17.90 -18.03
CA ARG A 8 -25.85 16.55 -17.44
C ARG A 8 -24.42 16.02 -17.39
N ALA A 9 -23.49 16.68 -18.06
CA ALA A 9 -22.05 16.50 -17.96
C ALA A 9 -21.35 17.87 -18.07
N LEU A 10 -20.12 17.98 -17.55
CA LEU A 10 -19.33 19.21 -17.51
C LEU A 10 -17.85 18.89 -17.75
N ILE A 11 -17.21 19.66 -18.63
CA ILE A 11 -15.75 19.81 -18.64
C ILE A 11 -15.42 21.01 -17.76
N PHE A 12 -14.72 20.76 -16.65
CA PHE A 12 -14.31 21.80 -15.68
C PHE A 12 -12.86 22.30 -15.91
N GLY A 13 -12.09 21.57 -16.71
CA GLY A 13 -10.72 21.94 -17.03
C GLY A 13 -10.05 20.98 -18.01
N GLU A 14 -9.06 21.50 -18.71
CA GLU A 14 -8.20 20.77 -19.64
C GLU A 14 -6.77 20.77 -19.11
N ILE A 15 -6.10 19.63 -19.22
CA ILE A 15 -4.67 19.51 -18.95
C ILE A 15 -3.97 19.31 -20.30
N TYR A 16 -3.06 20.21 -20.66
CA TYR A 16 -2.38 20.19 -21.96
C TYR A 16 -0.88 20.47 -21.81
N ARG A 17 -0.08 20.04 -22.79
CA ARG A 17 1.37 20.26 -22.79
C ARG A 17 1.75 21.46 -23.65
N ARG A 18 2.58 22.36 -23.13
CA ARG A 18 3.13 23.52 -23.86
C ARG A 18 4.57 23.77 -23.42
N ASN A 19 5.51 23.72 -24.37
CA ASN A 19 6.95 23.85 -24.13
C ASN A 19 7.46 22.82 -23.11
N ASP A 20 7.14 21.55 -23.32
CA ASP A 20 7.42 20.42 -22.42
C ASP A 20 6.86 20.50 -21.00
N ALA A 21 6.17 21.57 -20.63
CA ALA A 21 5.49 21.73 -19.35
C ALA A 21 4.00 21.41 -19.45
N TRP A 22 3.46 20.76 -18.41
CA TRP A 22 2.02 20.59 -18.21
C TRP A 22 1.37 21.91 -17.80
N LYS A 23 0.23 22.22 -18.39
CA LYS A 23 -0.58 23.40 -18.09
C LYS A 23 -2.02 22.99 -17.87
N ILE A 24 -2.68 23.69 -16.95
CA ILE A 24 -4.10 23.52 -16.67
C ILE A 24 -4.82 24.75 -17.23
N ARG A 25 -5.90 24.52 -17.98
CA ARG A 25 -6.85 25.54 -18.41
C ARG A 25 -8.19 25.26 -17.75
N ALA A 26 -8.73 26.21 -17.01
CA ALA A 26 -10.10 26.12 -16.55
C ALA A 26 -11.04 26.25 -17.76
N VAL A 27 -11.95 25.29 -17.90
CA VAL A 27 -13.00 25.26 -18.93
C VAL A 27 -14.32 25.12 -18.21
N GLY A 28 -15.37 25.79 -18.68
CA GLY A 28 -16.70 25.74 -18.08
C GLY A 28 -17.73 25.35 -19.12
N GLN A 29 -17.58 24.17 -19.72
CA GLN A 29 -18.43 23.71 -20.83
C GLN A 29 -19.33 22.58 -20.35
N GLY A 30 -20.63 22.87 -20.29
CA GLY A 30 -21.63 21.87 -19.93
C GLY A 30 -22.29 21.24 -21.16
N TYR A 31 -22.71 19.98 -21.01
CA TYR A 31 -23.36 19.19 -22.05
C TYR A 31 -24.75 18.76 -21.56
N ASP A 32 -25.80 19.29 -22.19
CA ASP A 32 -27.19 18.92 -21.91
C ASP A 32 -27.48 17.44 -22.25
N GLY A 33 -26.82 16.91 -23.28
CA GLY A 33 -26.92 15.50 -23.69
C GLY A 33 -26.18 14.51 -22.78
N GLY A 34 -25.58 14.99 -21.69
CA GLY A 34 -24.88 14.14 -20.73
C GLY A 34 -23.56 13.59 -21.23
N LEU A 35 -23.12 12.49 -20.62
CA LEU A 35 -21.80 11.92 -20.89
C LEU A 35 -21.67 11.45 -22.35
N GLU A 36 -22.74 10.88 -22.92
CA GLU A 36 -22.79 10.42 -24.30
C GLU A 36 -22.48 11.56 -25.30
N ALA A 37 -23.16 12.70 -25.17
CA ALA A 37 -22.90 13.86 -26.03
C ALA A 37 -21.48 14.42 -25.85
N LEU A 38 -20.94 14.36 -24.63
CA LEU A 38 -19.56 14.77 -24.36
C LEU A 38 -18.56 13.83 -25.05
N VAL A 39 -18.69 12.51 -24.88
CA VAL A 39 -17.72 11.56 -25.43
C VAL A 39 -17.79 11.49 -26.95
N SER A 40 -18.98 11.65 -27.54
CA SER A 40 -19.17 11.72 -29.00
C SER A 40 -18.55 12.98 -29.61
N ASP A 41 -18.59 14.13 -28.93
CA ASP A 41 -17.91 15.36 -29.37
C ASP A 41 -16.38 15.20 -29.36
N HIS A 42 -15.87 14.33 -28.47
CA HIS A 42 -14.48 13.92 -28.41
C HIS A 42 -14.13 12.73 -29.31
N GLY A 43 -15.04 12.31 -30.20
CA GLY A 43 -14.80 11.29 -31.23
C GLY A 43 -14.84 9.84 -30.74
N ILE A 44 -15.43 9.59 -29.57
CA ILE A 44 -15.63 8.25 -29.02
C ILE A 44 -17.01 7.75 -29.45
N GLU A 45 -17.05 6.61 -30.14
CA GLU A 45 -18.30 5.93 -30.51
C GLU A 45 -18.89 5.22 -29.29
N VAL A 46 -20.18 5.43 -29.03
CA VAL A 46 -20.93 4.81 -27.91
C VAL A 46 -21.80 3.70 -28.49
N ASP A 47 -21.60 2.46 -28.02
CA ASP A 47 -22.38 1.31 -28.45
C ASP A 47 -23.69 1.23 -27.66
N ASP A 48 -24.84 1.31 -28.35
CA ASP A 48 -26.18 1.25 -27.78
C ASP A 48 -26.70 -0.21 -27.74
N SER A 49 -26.00 -1.10 -27.05
CA SER A 49 -26.47 -2.47 -26.86
C SER A 49 -27.27 -2.62 -25.56
N GLU A 50 -28.52 -2.12 -25.53
CA GLU A 50 -29.59 -2.63 -24.63
C GLU A 50 -30.96 -2.02 -25.00
N SER A 51 -31.65 -2.63 -25.96
CA SER A 51 -33.11 -2.51 -26.12
C SER A 51 -33.75 -3.88 -25.95
N VAL A 52 -34.22 -4.17 -24.74
CA VAL A 52 -35.10 -5.30 -24.44
C VAL A 52 -36.52 -4.77 -24.27
N ASP A 53 -37.40 -5.11 -25.21
CA ASP A 53 -38.87 -5.13 -25.15
C ASP A 53 -39.35 -5.72 -26.50
N GLY A 54 -40.15 -6.76 -26.65
CA GLY A 54 -40.82 -7.70 -25.77
C GLY A 54 -41.74 -8.62 -26.62
N SER A 55 -41.97 -9.85 -26.13
CA SER A 55 -43.10 -10.76 -26.42
C SER A 55 -43.28 -11.37 -27.83
N LEU A 56 -43.15 -12.70 -27.94
CA LEU A 56 -44.28 -13.61 -28.14
C LEU A 56 -43.89 -15.09 -27.92
N ASP A 57 -44.90 -15.82 -27.49
CA ASP A 57 -44.97 -17.13 -26.84
C ASP A 57 -44.80 -18.33 -27.79
N SER A 58 -44.24 -19.44 -27.30
CA SER A 58 -44.65 -20.84 -27.63
C SER A 58 -43.71 -21.90 -27.01
N THR A 59 -44.26 -22.60 -26.01
CA THR A 59 -44.25 -24.06 -25.78
C THR A 59 -42.98 -24.90 -25.99
N GLY A 60 -42.62 -25.64 -24.93
CA GLY A 60 -42.44 -27.09 -25.04
C GLY A 60 -41.06 -27.66 -24.69
N GLU A 61 -41.01 -28.25 -23.49
CA GLU A 61 -40.32 -29.51 -23.13
C GLU A 61 -38.78 -29.63 -23.14
N ASP A 62 -38.27 -29.94 -21.95
CA ASP A 62 -37.27 -30.96 -21.58
C ASP A 62 -36.16 -31.30 -22.58
N THR A 63 -34.90 -31.20 -22.12
CA THR A 63 -33.97 -32.35 -22.03
C THR A 63 -32.67 -31.90 -21.35
N GLU A 64 -32.42 -32.47 -20.17
CA GLU A 64 -31.07 -32.64 -19.62
C GLU A 64 -30.19 -33.40 -20.63
N GLN A 65 -29.01 -32.88 -20.96
CA GLN A 65 -27.94 -33.76 -21.44
C GLN A 65 -26.55 -33.27 -21.05
N ASN A 66 -26.05 -34.04 -20.09
CA ASN A 66 -24.71 -34.18 -19.58
C ASN A 66 -23.87 -34.96 -20.61
N VAL A 67 -22.69 -34.46 -20.98
CA VAL A 67 -21.61 -35.25 -21.60
C VAL A 67 -20.29 -34.60 -21.14
N ALA A 68 -19.62 -35.07 -20.10
CA ALA A 68 -18.88 -36.33 -19.97
C ALA A 68 -17.83 -36.54 -21.08
N GLY A 69 -16.60 -36.10 -20.79
CA GLY A 69 -15.38 -36.54 -21.44
C GLY A 69 -14.35 -36.91 -20.37
N SER A 70 -14.39 -38.17 -19.93
CA SER A 70 -13.40 -38.83 -19.05
C SER A 70 -11.98 -38.79 -19.65
N VAL A 71 -10.96 -38.40 -18.87
CA VAL A 71 -9.94 -39.21 -18.13
C VAL A 71 -9.19 -40.28 -18.98
N PRO A 72 -7.88 -40.56 -18.72
CA PRO A 72 -7.50 -41.27 -17.49
C PRO A 72 -6.26 -40.74 -16.74
N GLU A 73 -6.35 -40.84 -15.42
CA GLU A 73 -5.24 -40.96 -14.46
C GLU A 73 -4.48 -42.28 -14.64
N LYS A 74 -3.19 -42.24 -14.25
CA LYS A 74 -2.46 -43.17 -13.35
C LYS A 74 -0.97 -42.78 -13.46
N SER A 75 -0.10 -42.87 -12.45
CA SER A 75 -0.09 -43.57 -11.17
C SER A 75 1.22 -43.20 -10.45
N SER A 76 1.14 -43.05 -9.12
CA SER A 76 2.09 -43.49 -8.06
C SER A 76 3.59 -43.14 -8.09
N ALA A 77 4.05 -42.73 -6.90
CA ALA A 77 5.43 -42.51 -6.47
C ALA A 77 6.29 -43.80 -6.39
N GLU A 78 7.61 -43.69 -6.53
CA GLU A 78 8.62 -43.91 -5.47
C GLU A 78 10.07 -43.92 -5.98
N ALA A 79 10.99 -43.58 -5.06
CA ALA A 79 12.38 -44.03 -4.91
C ALA A 79 13.51 -43.47 -5.82
N ALA A 80 14.26 -42.54 -5.21
CA ALA A 80 15.68 -42.66 -4.81
C ALA A 80 16.84 -42.77 -5.85
N LEU A 81 17.92 -42.09 -5.44
CA LEU A 81 19.35 -42.33 -5.70
C LEU A 81 20.00 -41.76 -6.98
N ALA A 82 20.79 -40.72 -6.70
CA ALA A 82 22.23 -40.62 -6.96
C ALA A 82 22.75 -39.99 -8.27
N ALA A 83 23.79 -39.18 -8.03
CA ALA A 83 24.90 -38.78 -8.87
C ALA A 83 24.65 -37.74 -9.97
N ASP A 84 25.36 -36.61 -9.84
CA ASP A 84 26.52 -36.28 -10.68
C ASP A 84 26.55 -34.78 -11.02
N THR A 85 27.49 -34.06 -10.41
CA THR A 85 28.10 -32.87 -11.03
C THR A 85 29.58 -32.92 -10.72
N GLY A 86 30.35 -33.37 -11.70
CA GLY A 86 31.78 -33.17 -11.74
C GLY A 86 32.17 -31.76 -12.14
N VAL A 87 33.47 -31.65 -12.41
CA VAL A 87 34.29 -30.55 -12.96
C VAL A 87 35.21 -29.88 -11.92
N PRO A 88 36.50 -29.64 -12.27
CA PRO A 88 37.63 -30.12 -11.46
C PRO A 88 38.67 -29.05 -11.09
N GLY A 89 39.66 -29.49 -10.31
CA GLY A 89 41.08 -29.20 -10.56
C GLY A 89 41.69 -27.99 -9.87
N ALA A 90 42.50 -28.26 -8.83
CA ALA A 90 43.78 -27.59 -8.62
C ALA A 90 44.63 -28.41 -7.65
N ASP A 91 45.81 -28.78 -8.12
CA ASP A 91 46.86 -29.56 -7.47
C ASP A 91 47.41 -28.90 -6.19
N ASP A 92 47.75 -29.72 -5.19
CA ASP A 92 49.05 -29.64 -4.52
C ASP A 92 49.31 -30.91 -3.69
N ALA A 93 50.29 -31.70 -4.13
CA ALA A 93 50.70 -32.96 -3.52
C ALA A 93 51.86 -32.73 -2.53
N VAL A 94 51.66 -33.11 -1.27
CA VAL A 94 52.74 -33.31 -0.29
C VAL A 94 52.97 -34.81 -0.13
N GLN A 95 54.19 -35.27 -0.40
CA GLN A 95 54.62 -36.65 -0.28
C GLN A 95 54.61 -37.13 1.17
N GLU A 96 53.91 -38.24 1.42
CA GLU A 96 53.88 -38.97 2.68
C GLU A 96 54.85 -40.16 2.59
N THR A 97 55.95 -40.12 3.35
CA THR A 97 56.84 -41.26 3.55
C THR A 97 56.45 -42.02 4.82
N ALA A 98 56.16 -43.31 4.68
CA ALA A 98 55.83 -44.22 5.77
C ALA A 98 57.00 -44.47 6.74
N PRO A 99 56.74 -44.75 8.04
CA PRO A 99 57.78 -44.76 9.08
C PRO A 99 58.43 -46.15 9.26
N SER A 100 59.74 -46.15 9.59
CA SER A 100 60.47 -47.31 10.11
C SER A 100 60.47 -47.32 11.65
N LEU A 101 60.24 -48.50 12.23
CA LEU A 101 60.26 -48.74 13.68
C LEU A 101 61.67 -48.69 14.26
N SER A 102 61.86 -47.94 15.36
CA SER A 102 62.99 -48.13 16.29
C SER A 102 62.69 -47.66 17.72
N GLU A 103 62.67 -48.67 18.61
CA GLU A 103 63.04 -48.75 20.04
C GLU A 103 62.27 -48.04 21.20
N PRO A 104 62.17 -48.70 22.37
CA PRO A 104 61.33 -48.27 23.49
C PRO A 104 62.10 -47.35 24.46
N GLY A 105 61.65 -46.11 24.60
CA GLY A 105 62.21 -45.22 25.61
C GLY A 105 61.55 -43.86 25.80
N THR A 106 60.65 -43.44 24.91
CA THR A 106 60.12 -42.07 24.98
C THR A 106 58.84 -42.01 25.81
N LYS A 107 58.91 -41.38 26.98
CA LYS A 107 57.75 -41.03 27.81
C LYS A 107 56.80 -40.13 27.02
N VAL A 108 55.70 -40.70 26.52
CA VAL A 108 54.60 -39.93 25.91
C VAL A 108 53.80 -39.26 27.02
N SER A 109 53.99 -37.95 27.20
CA SER A 109 53.09 -37.16 28.04
C SER A 109 51.79 -36.90 27.29
N ILE A 110 50.68 -37.50 27.75
CA ILE A 110 49.34 -37.22 27.24
C ILE A 110 49.04 -35.74 27.55
N GLY A 111 49.07 -34.91 26.51
CA GLY A 111 48.68 -33.50 26.62
C GLY A 111 47.24 -33.40 27.13
N ARG A 112 47.02 -32.59 28.18
CA ARG A 112 45.68 -32.34 28.74
C ARG A 112 44.71 -31.98 27.62
N LYS A 113 43.59 -32.70 27.50
CA LYS A 113 42.45 -32.31 26.66
C LYS A 113 42.10 -30.85 26.99
N ARG A 114 42.36 -29.95 26.03
CA ARG A 114 41.98 -28.53 26.18
C ARG A 114 40.47 -28.51 26.37
N ARG A 115 40.01 -27.92 27.47
CA ARG A 115 38.57 -27.73 27.69
C ARG A 115 38.06 -26.80 26.58
N PRO A 116 36.93 -27.12 25.94
CA PRO A 116 36.34 -26.23 24.94
C PRO A 116 36.06 -24.86 25.59
N ALA A 117 36.28 -23.80 24.81
CA ALA A 117 36.03 -22.45 25.29
C ALA A 117 34.58 -22.33 25.77
N PRO A 118 34.33 -21.66 26.91
CA PRO A 118 32.97 -21.45 27.39
C PRO A 118 32.19 -20.65 26.35
N LEU A 119 30.98 -21.14 26.01
CA LEU A 119 30.08 -20.44 25.12
C LEU A 119 29.77 -19.04 25.68
N PRO A 120 29.55 -18.03 24.82
CA PRO A 120 29.07 -16.72 25.25
C PRO A 120 27.83 -16.88 26.13
N LYS A 121 27.73 -16.08 27.21
CA LYS A 121 26.65 -16.16 28.20
C LYS A 121 25.25 -16.03 27.59
N ASP A 122 25.16 -15.47 26.39
CA ASP A 122 23.93 -15.22 25.67
C ASP A 122 23.63 -16.23 24.56
N TRP A 123 24.43 -17.28 24.42
CA TRP A 123 24.22 -18.34 23.44
C TRP A 123 22.82 -18.95 23.54
N ALA A 124 22.29 -19.14 24.76
CA ALA A 124 20.96 -19.71 24.99
C ALA A 124 19.80 -18.83 24.51
N SER A 125 20.02 -17.52 24.34
CA SER A 125 19.03 -16.58 23.81
C SER A 125 19.00 -16.53 22.28
N ARG A 126 19.98 -17.17 21.62
CA ARG A 126 20.08 -17.27 20.17
C ARG A 126 19.76 -18.70 19.76
N THR A 127 19.04 -18.88 18.67
CA THR A 127 18.95 -20.20 18.03
C THR A 127 20.27 -20.55 17.33
N LEU A 128 21.05 -19.55 16.88
CA LEU A 128 22.38 -19.72 16.28
C LEU A 128 23.30 -18.52 16.58
N ALA A 129 24.62 -18.75 16.60
CA ALA A 129 25.65 -17.75 16.93
C ALA A 129 25.53 -16.44 16.16
N TYR A 130 25.16 -16.52 14.88
CA TYR A 130 25.17 -15.40 13.93
C TYR A 130 23.80 -14.75 13.74
N LEU A 131 22.75 -15.28 14.37
CA LEU A 131 21.44 -14.67 14.26
C LEU A 131 21.36 -13.38 15.08
N PRO A 132 20.71 -12.33 14.55
CA PRO A 132 20.52 -11.09 15.28
C PRO A 132 19.68 -11.35 16.53
N ARG A 133 20.07 -10.73 17.64
CA ARG A 133 19.27 -10.78 18.87
C ARG A 133 18.03 -9.92 18.68
N GLN A 134 16.85 -10.44 19.05
CA GLN A 134 15.72 -9.55 19.25
C GLN A 134 16.01 -8.67 20.46
N VAL A 135 15.99 -7.35 20.26
CA VAL A 135 15.93 -6.42 21.38
C VAL A 135 14.63 -6.70 22.11
N GLU A 136 14.70 -7.03 23.41
CA GLU A 136 13.51 -7.18 24.23
C GLU A 136 12.78 -5.83 24.24
N SER A 137 11.68 -5.78 23.52
CA SER A 137 10.77 -4.65 23.47
C SER A 137 9.36 -5.16 23.72
N GLU A 138 8.53 -4.32 24.34
CA GLU A 138 7.11 -4.62 24.62
C GLU A 138 6.37 -5.06 23.35
N TRP A 139 6.77 -4.52 22.19
CA TRP A 139 6.15 -4.77 20.89
C TRP A 139 7.18 -5.27 19.88
N LYS A 140 6.72 -6.02 18.88
CA LYS A 140 7.58 -6.51 17.80
C LYS A 140 7.88 -5.38 16.82
N ARG A 141 9.15 -5.26 16.39
CA ARG A 141 9.51 -4.34 15.31
C ARG A 141 8.90 -4.80 13.99
N ALA A 142 8.44 -3.83 13.20
CA ALA A 142 8.06 -4.08 11.81
C ALA A 142 9.25 -4.65 11.04
N ARG A 143 9.00 -5.58 10.13
CA ARG A 143 10.03 -6.25 9.33
C ARG A 143 9.73 -6.14 7.84
N LEU A 144 10.78 -5.92 7.04
CA LEU A 144 10.75 -6.01 5.58
C LEU A 144 10.40 -7.44 5.11
N PHE A 145 10.79 -8.45 5.89
CA PHE A 145 10.49 -9.86 5.65
C PHE A 145 9.63 -10.41 6.79
N PRO A 146 8.30 -10.16 6.79
CA PRO A 146 7.40 -10.68 7.81
C PRO A 146 7.24 -12.20 7.67
N SER A 147 7.03 -12.89 8.79
CA SER A 147 6.77 -14.34 8.82
C SER A 147 5.28 -14.69 8.64
N ALA A 148 4.46 -13.73 8.21
CA ALA A 148 3.05 -13.95 7.94
C ALA A 148 2.89 -14.85 6.70
N GLY A 149 1.91 -15.77 6.73
CA GLY A 149 1.62 -16.67 5.60
C GLY A 149 1.11 -15.91 4.37
N ILE A 150 0.75 -16.62 3.29
CA ILE A 150 0.29 -16.03 2.00
C ILE A 150 -1.12 -16.48 1.59
N LYS A 151 -1.88 -17.08 2.50
CA LYS A 151 -3.10 -17.82 2.16
C LYS A 151 -4.38 -17.04 2.40
N SER A 152 -4.35 -16.00 3.24
CA SER A 152 -5.55 -15.26 3.63
C SER A 152 -5.39 -13.74 3.51
N ALA A 153 -6.53 -13.04 3.44
CA ALA A 153 -6.57 -11.58 3.45
C ALA A 153 -6.01 -10.99 4.76
N ALA A 154 -6.27 -11.63 5.91
CA ALA A 154 -5.70 -11.20 7.19
C ALA A 154 -4.16 -11.34 7.21
N GLU A 155 -3.63 -12.42 6.63
CA GLU A 155 -2.18 -12.57 6.47
C GLU A 155 -1.61 -11.53 5.48
N GLN A 156 -2.34 -11.22 4.40
CA GLN A 156 -1.96 -10.15 3.46
C GLN A 156 -1.87 -8.80 4.18
N GLU A 157 -2.90 -8.43 4.95
CA GLU A 157 -2.93 -7.21 5.74
C GLU A 157 -1.73 -7.12 6.70
N MET A 158 -1.43 -8.22 7.40
CA MET A 158 -0.28 -8.30 8.31
C MET A 158 1.06 -8.16 7.57
N ARG A 159 1.23 -8.83 6.41
CA ARG A 159 2.43 -8.70 5.57
C ARG A 159 2.62 -7.26 5.10
N THR A 160 1.59 -6.70 4.47
CA THR A 160 1.61 -5.37 3.87
C THR A 160 1.85 -4.29 4.91
N THR A 161 1.19 -4.38 6.08
CA THR A 161 1.44 -3.46 7.20
C THR A 161 2.89 -3.52 7.67
N SER A 162 3.43 -4.73 7.86
CA SER A 162 4.82 -4.89 8.30
C SER A 162 5.82 -4.32 7.29
N ILE A 163 5.63 -4.61 5.99
CA ILE A 163 6.51 -4.15 4.92
C ILE A 163 6.46 -2.61 4.81
N LEU A 164 5.26 -2.01 4.81
CA LEU A 164 5.09 -0.56 4.79
C LEU A 164 5.83 0.10 5.96
N LEU A 165 5.52 -0.34 7.18
CA LEU A 165 6.06 0.26 8.40
C LEU A 165 7.58 0.10 8.51
N ALA A 166 8.11 -1.06 8.12
CA ALA A 166 9.55 -1.29 8.08
C ALA A 166 10.24 -0.42 7.02
N THR A 167 9.58 -0.19 5.87
CA THR A 167 10.12 0.68 4.81
C THR A 167 10.10 2.14 5.26
N MET A 168 9.04 2.62 5.91
CA MET A 168 8.98 3.97 6.50
C MET A 168 10.07 4.20 7.56
N GLU A 169 10.41 3.17 8.33
CA GLU A 169 11.51 3.22 9.29
C GLU A 169 12.89 3.22 8.60
N THR A 170 13.08 2.35 7.62
CA THR A 170 14.37 2.12 6.94
C THR A 170 14.71 3.21 5.94
N VAL A 171 13.70 3.86 5.34
CA VAL A 171 13.81 4.96 4.38
C VAL A 171 13.18 6.21 5.01
N PRO A 172 13.91 6.95 5.89
CA PRO A 172 13.38 8.12 6.60
C PRO A 172 12.82 9.21 5.70
N GLU A 173 13.33 9.37 4.48
CA GLU A 173 12.84 10.32 3.47
C GLU A 173 11.36 10.04 3.16
N PHE A 174 11.05 8.78 2.84
CA PHE A 174 9.70 8.29 2.61
C PHE A 174 8.85 8.31 3.88
N GLY A 175 9.36 7.77 5.00
CA GLY A 175 8.63 7.77 6.27
C GLY A 175 8.25 9.18 6.73
N ARG A 176 9.13 10.17 6.53
CA ARG A 176 8.84 11.58 6.84
C ARG A 176 7.84 12.20 5.89
N ALA A 177 7.89 11.87 4.59
CA ALA A 177 6.95 12.37 3.60
C ALA A 177 5.51 11.98 4.01
N VAL A 178 5.27 10.69 4.25
CA VAL A 178 3.98 10.16 4.70
C VAL A 178 3.57 10.76 6.05
N LEU A 179 4.45 10.75 7.05
CA LEU A 179 4.09 11.20 8.41
C LEU A 179 3.93 12.71 8.54
N SER A 180 4.46 13.50 7.60
CA SER A 180 4.29 14.97 7.62
C SER A 180 2.82 15.39 7.57
N GLN A 181 1.97 14.57 6.95
CA GLN A 181 0.53 14.78 6.84
C GLN A 181 -0.24 14.50 8.14
N THR A 182 0.43 13.94 9.16
CA THR A 182 -0.18 13.48 10.43
C THR A 182 0.17 14.37 11.63
N GLY A 183 0.98 15.41 11.42
CA GLY A 183 1.50 16.28 12.49
C GLY A 183 2.73 15.74 13.20
N ALA A 184 3.31 14.63 12.73
CA ALA A 184 4.54 14.08 13.29
C ALA A 184 5.74 15.03 13.12
N PRO A 185 6.62 15.16 14.12
CA PRO A 185 7.83 15.96 13.99
C PRO A 185 8.86 15.27 13.07
N ARG A 186 9.82 16.04 12.53
CA ARG A 186 11.01 15.44 11.88
C ARG A 186 11.90 14.81 12.95
N GLY A 187 11.97 13.48 13.00
CA GLY A 187 12.72 12.74 14.00
C GLY A 187 13.19 11.36 13.52
N ARG A 188 13.69 10.55 14.45
CA ARG A 188 13.98 9.13 14.22
C ARG A 188 12.67 8.36 14.33
N ILE A 189 12.35 7.60 13.28
CA ILE A 189 11.15 6.77 13.17
C ILE A 189 11.48 5.39 13.75
N GLU A 190 10.55 4.81 14.48
CA GLU A 190 10.53 3.42 14.90
C GLU A 190 9.12 2.87 14.72
N ALA A 191 9.00 1.73 14.07
CA ALA A 191 7.70 1.16 13.75
C ALA A 191 7.56 -0.28 14.27
N PHE A 192 6.36 -0.59 14.74
CA PHE A 192 6.04 -1.82 15.44
C PHE A 192 4.77 -2.42 14.87
N THR A 193 4.66 -3.74 14.89
CA THR A 193 3.48 -4.50 14.48
C THR A 193 2.97 -5.36 15.63
N GLU A 194 1.73 -5.83 15.49
CA GLU A 194 1.08 -6.74 16.46
C GLU A 194 1.01 -6.14 17.88
N VAL A 195 0.71 -4.85 17.98
CA VAL A 195 0.70 -4.14 19.26
C VAL A 195 -0.56 -4.49 20.04
N ARG A 196 -0.41 -4.89 21.31
CA ARG A 196 -1.53 -5.28 22.16
C ARG A 196 -1.62 -4.37 23.37
N PHE A 197 -2.84 -3.92 23.67
CA PHE A 197 -3.14 -3.11 24.83
C PHE A 197 -4.34 -3.70 25.57
N SER A 198 -4.26 -3.74 26.89
CA SER A 198 -5.43 -3.99 27.73
C SER A 198 -6.11 -2.66 28.07
N MET A 199 -7.41 -2.57 27.81
CA MET A 199 -8.24 -1.42 28.17
C MET A 199 -9.60 -1.93 28.66
N SER A 200 -9.97 -1.61 29.90
CA SER A 200 -11.26 -2.01 30.50
C SER A 200 -11.54 -3.52 30.49
N GLY A 201 -10.49 -4.35 30.55
CA GLY A 201 -10.61 -5.81 30.51
C GLY A 201 -10.70 -6.41 29.10
N GLU A 202 -10.71 -5.59 28.05
CA GLU A 202 -10.67 -6.02 26.66
C GLU A 202 -9.28 -5.81 26.05
N ASP A 203 -8.87 -6.75 25.20
CA ASP A 203 -7.63 -6.66 24.44
C ASP A 203 -7.87 -5.91 23.12
N VAL A 204 -7.28 -4.73 23.02
CA VAL A 204 -7.30 -3.89 21.82
C VAL A 204 -5.99 -4.09 21.07
N ARG A 205 -6.09 -4.50 19.79
CA ARG A 205 -4.94 -4.79 18.94
C ARG A 205 -4.98 -3.93 17.66
N PRO A 206 -4.29 -2.77 17.66
CA PRO A 206 -3.98 -2.05 16.43
C PRO A 206 -2.97 -2.84 15.58
N ASP A 207 -3.05 -2.70 14.26
CA ASP A 207 -2.13 -3.38 13.35
C ASP A 207 -0.68 -2.93 13.51
N GLY A 208 -0.50 -1.63 13.79
CA GLY A 208 0.81 -1.04 13.97
C GLY A 208 0.88 0.12 14.95
N LEU A 209 2.11 0.50 15.26
CA LEU A 209 2.43 1.68 16.06
C LEU A 209 3.69 2.33 15.51
N ILE A 210 3.66 3.65 15.42
CA ILE A 210 4.80 4.46 15.00
C ILE A 210 5.22 5.35 16.17
N LYS A 211 6.53 5.37 16.45
CA LYS A 211 7.16 6.36 17.33
C LYS A 211 8.07 7.24 16.49
N VAL A 212 8.01 8.54 16.76
CA VAL A 212 8.95 9.51 16.21
C VAL A 212 9.61 10.27 17.34
N SER A 213 10.92 10.07 17.51
CA SER A 213 11.71 10.72 18.56
C SER A 213 12.49 11.91 18.01
N ARG A 214 12.44 13.04 18.73
CA ARG A 214 13.21 14.26 18.42
C ARG A 214 13.70 14.88 19.73
N GLY A 215 15.00 14.70 20.02
CA GLY A 215 15.58 15.09 21.31
C GLY A 215 14.90 14.30 22.44
N SER A 216 14.37 14.99 23.44
CA SER A 216 13.62 14.38 24.55
C SER A 216 12.14 14.13 24.27
N LYS A 217 11.61 14.62 23.13
CA LYS A 217 10.19 14.48 22.79
C LYS A 217 9.95 13.21 21.98
N VAL A 218 8.87 12.51 22.28
CA VAL A 218 8.41 11.32 21.55
C VAL A 218 6.97 11.54 21.14
N TRP A 219 6.73 11.49 19.83
CA TRP A 219 5.41 11.48 19.22
C TRP A 219 5.01 10.04 18.89
N ARG A 220 3.76 9.65 19.13
CA ARG A 220 3.29 8.27 18.98
C ARG A 220 1.96 8.21 18.23
N ALA A 221 1.86 7.32 17.26
CA ALA A 221 0.64 7.04 16.53
C ALA A 221 0.25 5.57 16.57
N LEU A 222 -1.05 5.32 16.72
CA LEU A 222 -1.65 4.02 16.42
C LEU A 222 -1.95 3.95 14.92
N VAL A 223 -1.71 2.79 14.31
CA VAL A 223 -1.94 2.57 12.88
C VAL A 223 -2.90 1.40 12.70
N GLU A 224 -3.94 1.64 11.92
CA GLU A 224 -4.89 0.62 11.44
C GLU A 224 -4.81 0.56 9.93
N VAL A 225 -4.73 -0.63 9.36
CA VAL A 225 -4.54 -0.84 7.93
C VAL A 225 -5.61 -1.79 7.40
N LYS A 226 -6.12 -1.51 6.20
CA LYS A 226 -7.00 -2.42 5.47
C LYS A 226 -6.47 -2.59 4.05
N THR A 227 -6.33 -3.85 3.63
CA THR A 227 -5.87 -4.20 2.27
C THR A 227 -7.02 -4.75 1.42
N GLY A 228 -6.89 -4.61 0.10
CA GLY A 228 -7.87 -5.10 -0.85
C GLY A 228 -9.25 -4.46 -0.64
N ARG A 229 -10.29 -5.30 -0.51
CA ARG A 229 -11.70 -4.86 -0.35
C ARG A 229 -12.15 -4.78 1.12
N ALA A 230 -11.23 -4.93 2.07
CA ALA A 230 -11.56 -4.83 3.49
C ALA A 230 -11.90 -3.37 3.84
N GLU A 231 -12.92 -3.19 4.70
CA GLU A 231 -13.39 -1.87 5.09
C GLU A 231 -13.11 -1.56 6.55
N LEU A 232 -12.83 -0.29 6.83
CA LEU A 232 -12.69 0.23 8.18
C LEU A 232 -14.08 0.53 8.77
N THR A 233 -14.30 0.13 10.02
CA THR A 233 -15.54 0.44 10.74
C THR A 233 -15.34 1.62 11.69
N GLY A 234 -16.39 2.44 11.85
CA GLY A 234 -16.38 3.58 12.78
C GLY A 234 -16.13 3.14 14.23
N ASP A 235 -16.67 1.99 14.62
CA ASP A 235 -16.56 1.41 15.97
C ASP A 235 -15.11 1.04 16.32
N GLN A 236 -14.38 0.46 15.35
CA GLN A 236 -12.98 0.09 15.51
C GLN A 236 -12.12 1.34 15.76
N VAL A 237 -12.32 2.37 14.94
CA VAL A 237 -11.58 3.64 15.08
C VAL A 237 -11.98 4.38 16.34
N GLY A 238 -13.25 4.36 16.72
CA GLY A 238 -13.74 4.90 17.99
C GLY A 238 -13.05 4.25 19.20
N THR A 239 -12.80 2.94 19.14
CA THR A 239 -12.05 2.20 20.15
C THR A 239 -10.60 2.66 20.23
N TYR A 240 -9.93 2.87 19.08
CA TYR A 240 -8.56 3.39 19.05
C TYR A 240 -8.47 4.85 19.51
N LEU A 241 -9.48 5.69 19.29
CA LEU A 241 -9.52 7.04 19.86
C LEU A 241 -9.65 7.03 21.39
N LYS A 242 -10.45 6.12 21.95
CA LYS A 242 -10.54 5.90 23.41
C LYS A 242 -9.19 5.45 23.97
N LEU A 243 -8.54 4.49 23.30
CA LEU A 243 -7.20 4.02 23.66
C LEU A 243 -6.16 5.16 23.56
N ALA A 244 -6.22 5.96 22.51
CA ALA A 244 -5.34 7.11 22.30
C ALA A 244 -5.47 8.13 23.43
N LYS A 245 -6.70 8.41 23.88
CA LYS A 245 -6.96 9.25 25.05
C LYS A 245 -6.37 8.65 26.32
N ALA A 246 -6.59 7.36 26.56
CA ALA A 246 -6.16 6.68 27.79
C ALA A 246 -4.63 6.58 27.94
N LYS A 247 -3.91 6.37 26.83
CA LYS A 247 -2.44 6.20 26.82
C LYS A 247 -1.67 7.41 26.26
N SER A 248 -2.38 8.50 25.97
CA SER A 248 -1.85 9.76 25.45
C SER A 248 -1.09 9.59 24.12
N PHE A 249 -1.72 8.93 23.15
CA PHE A 249 -1.22 8.90 21.77
C PHE A 249 -1.53 10.21 21.05
N ASP A 250 -0.58 10.67 20.25
CA ASP A 250 -0.63 11.93 19.52
C ASP A 250 -1.43 11.80 18.21
N ALA A 251 -1.55 10.58 17.67
CA ALA A 251 -2.37 10.34 16.49
C ALA A 251 -2.97 8.91 16.43
N VAL A 252 -4.05 8.80 15.65
CA VAL A 252 -4.58 7.56 15.11
C VAL A 252 -4.58 7.72 13.59
N ILE A 253 -3.86 6.83 12.91
CA ILE A 253 -3.71 6.82 11.45
C ILE A 253 -4.46 5.61 10.92
N THR A 254 -5.32 5.83 9.93
CA THR A 254 -5.98 4.74 9.21
C THR A 254 -5.50 4.71 7.76
N ILE A 255 -5.22 3.52 7.24
CA ILE A 255 -4.77 3.32 5.86
C ILE A 255 -5.70 2.34 5.17
N SER A 256 -6.32 2.73 4.06
CA SER A 256 -7.18 1.84 3.27
C SER A 256 -7.15 2.23 1.78
N GLY A 257 -7.95 1.52 0.97
CA GLY A 257 -8.16 1.85 -0.43
C GLY A 257 -9.07 3.05 -0.70
N ASP A 258 -9.63 3.69 0.34
CA ASP A 258 -10.63 4.72 0.17
C ASP A 258 -10.00 6.08 -0.17
N LEU A 259 -10.21 6.57 -1.39
CA LEU A 259 -9.72 7.89 -1.80
C LEU A 259 -10.64 9.01 -1.32
N MET A 260 -10.10 9.97 -0.57
CA MET A 260 -10.85 11.10 -0.03
C MET A 260 -10.79 12.34 -0.92
N ALA A 261 -11.89 13.08 -0.98
CA ALA A 261 -11.96 14.35 -1.70
C ALA A 261 -11.18 15.49 -1.01
N SER A 262 -10.88 15.32 0.29
CA SER A 262 -10.11 16.28 1.08
C SER A 262 -9.31 15.53 2.15
N PRO A 263 -8.09 16.00 2.49
CA PRO A 263 -7.23 15.37 3.50
C PRO A 263 -7.83 15.32 4.92
N ASP A 264 -8.85 16.13 5.20
CA ASP A 264 -9.50 16.25 6.51
C ASP A 264 -10.74 15.35 6.65
N LEU A 265 -11.08 14.59 5.60
CA LEU A 265 -12.24 13.69 5.60
C LEU A 265 -11.85 12.26 5.96
N HIS A 266 -12.84 11.51 6.42
CA HIS A 266 -12.73 10.08 6.71
C HIS A 266 -13.76 9.30 5.88
N PRO A 267 -13.45 8.07 5.45
CA PRO A 267 -14.34 7.29 4.59
C PRO A 267 -15.60 6.80 5.31
N PHE A 268 -15.63 6.87 6.64
CA PHE A 268 -16.73 6.45 7.49
C PHE A 268 -17.04 7.52 8.54
N ALA A 269 -18.26 7.46 9.08
CA ALA A 269 -18.62 8.23 10.26
C ALA A 269 -17.86 7.70 11.48
N VAL A 270 -17.11 8.58 12.14
CA VAL A 270 -16.35 8.23 13.34
C VAL A 270 -17.24 8.42 14.55
N GLU A 271 -17.40 7.39 15.37
CA GLU A 271 -18.10 7.53 16.65
C GLU A 271 -17.24 8.32 17.64
N GLY A 272 -17.56 9.60 17.78
CA GLY A 272 -16.91 10.50 18.74
C GLY A 272 -15.86 11.42 18.12
N ARG A 273 -15.51 12.46 18.88
CA ARG A 273 -14.51 13.45 18.45
C ARG A 273 -13.11 13.00 18.86
N PRO A 274 -12.08 13.20 18.02
CA PRO A 274 -10.70 13.01 18.44
C PRO A 274 -10.39 13.79 19.73
N PRO A 275 -9.62 13.19 20.67
CA PRO A 275 -9.14 13.91 21.85
C PRO A 275 -8.39 15.19 21.47
N LYS A 276 -8.38 16.20 22.36
CA LYS A 276 -7.83 17.55 22.08
C LYS A 276 -6.43 17.56 21.45
N ASN A 277 -5.58 16.61 21.83
CA ASN A 277 -4.18 16.52 21.39
C ASN A 277 -3.92 15.30 20.50
N THR A 278 -4.96 14.64 20.01
CA THR A 278 -4.84 13.46 19.16
C THR A 278 -5.37 13.78 17.77
N VAL A 279 -4.52 13.63 16.76
CA VAL A 279 -4.90 13.77 15.35
C VAL A 279 -5.51 12.46 14.87
N LEU A 280 -6.69 12.51 14.25
CA LEU A 280 -7.20 11.39 13.46
C LEU A 280 -6.91 11.70 11.99
N LYS A 281 -6.16 10.83 11.33
CA LYS A 281 -5.78 11.01 9.92
C LYS A 281 -6.07 9.75 9.14
N HIS A 282 -6.78 9.90 8.02
CA HIS A 282 -6.89 8.85 7.03
C HIS A 282 -5.88 9.10 5.90
N LEU A 283 -5.26 8.03 5.42
CA LEU A 283 -4.40 8.00 4.24
C LEU A 283 -4.89 6.89 3.32
N SER A 284 -5.13 7.22 2.06
CA SER A 284 -5.35 6.21 1.04
C SER A 284 -4.03 5.55 0.66
N TRP A 285 -4.08 4.30 0.18
CA TRP A 285 -2.91 3.65 -0.39
C TRP A 285 -2.31 4.45 -1.56
N GLU A 286 -3.15 5.10 -2.38
CA GLU A 286 -2.70 5.96 -3.49
C GLU A 286 -1.90 7.17 -2.98
N GLU A 287 -2.30 7.80 -1.88
CA GLU A 287 -1.50 8.88 -1.26
C GLU A 287 -0.15 8.37 -0.77
N VAL A 288 -0.12 7.21 -0.10
CA VAL A 288 1.13 6.59 0.39
C VAL A 288 2.06 6.24 -0.78
N LEU A 289 1.52 5.68 -1.87
CA LEU A 289 2.28 5.33 -3.06
C LEU A 289 2.75 6.57 -3.84
N ALA A 290 1.93 7.61 -3.92
CA ALA A 290 2.34 8.88 -4.51
C ALA A 290 3.54 9.48 -3.76
N GLU A 291 3.52 9.46 -2.42
CA GLU A 291 4.68 9.90 -1.62
C GLU A 291 5.91 9.03 -1.89
N ALA A 292 5.75 7.71 -1.99
CA ALA A 292 6.86 6.80 -2.33
C ALA A 292 7.45 7.12 -3.72
N MET A 293 6.60 7.33 -4.73
CA MET A 293 7.01 7.67 -6.09
C MET A 293 7.69 9.05 -6.16
N ILE A 294 7.15 10.06 -5.49
CA ILE A 294 7.75 11.40 -5.43
C ILE A 294 9.12 11.33 -4.76
N VAL A 295 9.25 10.56 -3.67
CA VAL A 295 10.54 10.39 -2.99
C VAL A 295 11.53 9.63 -3.86
N HIS A 296 11.09 8.58 -4.54
CA HIS A 296 11.93 7.78 -5.44
C HIS A 296 12.48 8.62 -6.62
N GLU A 297 11.61 9.37 -7.30
CA GLU A 297 11.95 10.07 -8.55
C GLU A 297 12.50 11.48 -8.35
N HIS A 298 11.97 12.25 -7.40
CA HIS A 298 12.20 13.70 -7.33
C HIS A 298 12.98 14.13 -6.10
N VAL A 299 12.66 13.60 -4.91
CA VAL A 299 13.42 13.93 -3.69
C VAL A 299 14.77 13.24 -3.70
N GLY A 300 14.79 11.99 -4.16
CA GLY A 300 15.95 11.12 -4.12
C GLY A 300 16.21 10.55 -2.72
N VAL A 301 16.94 9.43 -2.69
CA VAL A 301 17.44 8.81 -1.47
C VAL A 301 18.94 8.62 -1.64
N ASP A 302 19.74 9.30 -0.80
CA ASP A 302 21.20 9.35 -0.94
C ASP A 302 21.86 7.96 -0.87
N ASP A 303 21.25 7.04 -0.13
CA ASP A 303 21.74 5.68 0.03
C ASP A 303 21.10 4.75 -1.01
N ARG A 304 21.94 4.11 -1.82
CA ARG A 304 21.50 3.21 -2.90
C ARG A 304 20.68 2.02 -2.41
N VAL A 305 20.96 1.50 -1.21
CA VAL A 305 20.23 0.36 -0.66
C VAL A 305 18.84 0.80 -0.22
N ARG A 306 18.72 1.95 0.46
CA ARG A 306 17.44 2.56 0.83
C ARG A 306 16.61 2.94 -0.39
N ALA A 307 17.25 3.49 -1.44
CA ALA A 307 16.59 3.76 -2.71
C ALA A 307 16.01 2.47 -3.32
N ARG A 308 16.82 1.40 -3.38
CA ARG A 308 16.36 0.11 -3.88
C ARG A 308 15.23 -0.48 -3.03
N LEU A 309 15.28 -0.34 -1.70
CA LEU A 309 14.18 -0.80 -0.83
C LEU A 309 12.87 -0.05 -1.10
N LEU A 310 12.93 1.26 -1.37
CA LEU A 310 11.75 2.03 -1.75
C LEU A 310 11.21 1.59 -3.12
N GLU A 311 12.09 1.29 -4.07
CA GLU A 311 11.74 0.70 -5.37
C GLU A 311 11.05 -0.67 -5.20
N GLU A 312 11.59 -1.55 -4.35
CA GLU A 312 10.97 -2.85 -4.04
C GLU A 312 9.59 -2.69 -3.39
N LEU A 313 9.36 -1.66 -2.56
CA LEU A 313 8.02 -1.36 -2.05
C LEU A 313 7.07 -0.99 -3.18
N LEU A 314 7.51 -0.22 -4.17
CA LEU A 314 6.70 0.14 -5.34
C LEU A 314 6.37 -1.09 -6.20
N TRP A 315 7.34 -2.00 -6.40
CA TRP A 315 7.11 -3.28 -7.08
C TRP A 315 6.15 -4.17 -6.31
N TYR A 316 6.32 -4.27 -4.99
CA TYR A 316 5.38 -5.00 -4.13
C TYR A 316 3.97 -4.43 -4.25
N ALA A 317 3.80 -3.11 -4.15
CA ALA A 317 2.51 -2.46 -4.28
C ALA A 317 1.86 -2.65 -5.66
N ALA A 318 2.66 -2.79 -6.71
CA ALA A 318 2.16 -3.07 -8.05
C ALA A 318 1.56 -4.48 -8.20
N ASP A 319 1.94 -5.41 -7.34
CA ASP A 319 1.41 -6.77 -7.33
C ASP A 319 0.01 -6.82 -6.70
N SER A 320 -0.94 -7.49 -7.37
CA SER A 320 -2.31 -7.69 -6.88
C SER A 320 -2.39 -8.38 -5.51
N GLN A 321 -1.40 -9.22 -5.17
CA GLN A 321 -1.31 -9.93 -3.90
C GLN A 321 -0.82 -9.05 -2.75
N SER A 322 -0.42 -7.81 -3.01
CA SER A 322 -0.14 -6.84 -1.94
C SER A 322 -1.40 -6.28 -1.30
N GLY A 323 -2.49 -6.18 -2.08
CA GLY A 323 -3.71 -5.49 -1.68
C GLY A 323 -3.54 -3.99 -1.41
N MET A 324 -2.43 -3.38 -1.86
CA MET A 324 -2.20 -1.93 -1.74
C MET A 324 -2.89 -1.14 -2.87
N ARG A 325 -2.92 -1.67 -4.09
CA ARG A 325 -3.61 -1.02 -5.20
C ARG A 325 -5.12 -1.28 -5.13
N THR A 326 -5.90 -0.22 -5.32
CA THR A 326 -7.36 -0.28 -5.22
C THR A 326 -8.10 0.36 -6.40
N PHE A 327 -7.39 0.84 -7.43
CA PHE A 327 -8.00 1.47 -8.61
C PHE A 327 -8.66 0.48 -9.60
N ASP A 328 -9.09 -0.68 -9.12
CA ASP A 328 -9.98 -1.59 -9.87
C ASP A 328 -11.46 -1.21 -9.69
N ASP A 329 -11.79 -0.28 -8.78
CA ASP A 329 -13.16 0.17 -8.50
C ASP A 329 -13.18 1.64 -8.08
N MET A 330 -14.10 2.43 -8.65
CA MET A 330 -14.33 3.84 -8.33
C MET A 330 -15.06 4.04 -6.97
N GLY A 331 -15.31 2.95 -6.24
CA GLY A 331 -15.86 2.94 -4.89
C GLY A 331 -17.38 2.95 -4.83
N LYS A 332 -17.93 2.58 -3.67
CA LYS A 332 -19.40 2.44 -3.45
C LYS A 332 -20.19 3.72 -3.73
N GLN A 333 -19.57 4.89 -3.58
CA GLN A 333 -20.22 6.17 -3.87
C GLN A 333 -20.38 6.41 -5.38
N TRP A 334 -19.45 5.92 -6.21
CA TRP A 334 -19.52 6.02 -7.68
C TRP A 334 -20.73 5.28 -8.25
N VAL A 335 -21.08 4.13 -7.67
CA VAL A 335 -22.29 3.39 -8.08
C VAL A 335 -23.55 4.23 -7.88
N LYS A 336 -23.63 5.03 -6.81
CA LYS A 336 -24.76 5.93 -6.58
C LYS A 336 -24.78 7.08 -7.59
N ILE A 337 -23.61 7.65 -7.90
CA ILE A 337 -23.46 8.70 -8.92
C ILE A 337 -23.91 8.17 -10.30
N ARG A 338 -23.41 7.00 -10.71
CA ARG A 338 -23.79 6.30 -11.95
C ARG A 338 -25.29 5.93 -11.99
N LYS A 339 -25.86 5.45 -10.89
CA LYS A 339 -27.30 5.13 -10.82
C LYS A 339 -28.17 6.39 -10.90
N ARG A 340 -27.72 7.51 -10.32
CA ARG A 340 -28.41 8.81 -10.42
C ARG A 340 -28.37 9.38 -11.84
N SER A 341 -27.29 9.19 -12.59
CA SER A 341 -27.25 9.61 -13.99
C SER A 341 -28.20 8.79 -14.87
N ARG A 342 -28.36 7.48 -14.60
CA ARG A 342 -29.26 6.57 -15.33
C ARG A 342 -30.76 6.77 -15.03
N THR A 343 -31.13 7.18 -13.81
CA THR A 343 -32.55 7.23 -13.38
C THR A 343 -33.24 8.59 -13.51
N ARG A 344 -32.55 9.66 -13.93
CA ARG A 344 -33.23 10.92 -14.27
C ARG A 344 -33.85 10.79 -15.67
N PRO A 345 -35.18 10.84 -15.83
CA PRO A 345 -35.79 10.80 -17.16
C PRO A 345 -35.32 12.00 -17.99
N SER A 346 -35.18 11.81 -19.30
CA SER A 346 -35.02 12.86 -20.29
C SER A 346 -36.22 13.81 -20.24
N ALA A 347 -36.13 14.88 -19.46
CA ALA A 347 -37.11 15.96 -19.47
C ALA A 347 -37.05 16.68 -20.83
N ARG A 348 -37.99 16.27 -21.70
CA ARG A 348 -38.60 16.94 -22.85
C ARG A 348 -37.83 18.11 -23.49
N ARG A 349 -37.43 17.86 -24.75
CA ARG A 349 -37.04 18.85 -25.78
C ARG A 349 -37.84 20.14 -25.65
N THR A 350 -37.17 21.22 -25.25
CA THR A 350 -37.62 22.57 -25.57
C THR A 350 -36.51 23.23 -26.34
N THR A 351 -36.66 23.26 -27.66
CA THR A 351 -35.75 23.93 -28.57
C THR A 351 -35.69 25.42 -28.22
N ARG A 352 -34.63 25.85 -27.56
CA ARG A 352 -34.16 27.24 -27.67
C ARG A 352 -32.69 27.20 -28.02
N ARG A 353 -32.40 27.37 -29.31
CA ARG A 353 -31.09 27.85 -29.77
C ARG A 353 -30.79 29.12 -28.98
N ARG A 354 -29.84 29.06 -28.05
CA ARG A 354 -29.14 30.24 -27.56
C ARG A 354 -27.70 30.11 -28.00
N THR A 355 -27.33 31.05 -28.84
CA THR A 355 -26.01 31.32 -29.39
C THR A 355 -24.95 31.40 -28.30
N CYS A 356 -23.77 30.87 -28.62
CA CYS A 356 -22.52 31.03 -27.87
C CYS A 356 -22.34 32.48 -27.40
N ALA A 357 -22.02 32.64 -26.12
CA ALA A 357 -21.35 33.83 -25.61
C ALA A 357 -20.02 33.37 -24.99
N THR A 358 -18.94 33.46 -25.76
CA THR A 358 -17.57 33.44 -25.25
C THR A 358 -17.28 34.78 -24.62
N ASP A 359 -17.44 34.90 -23.29
CA ASP A 359 -16.85 36.01 -22.56
C ASP A 359 -15.40 35.64 -22.19
N SER A 360 -14.48 36.24 -22.94
CA SER A 360 -13.04 36.16 -22.68
C SER A 360 -12.72 37.03 -21.47
N ILE A 361 -12.38 36.41 -20.34
CA ILE A 361 -11.79 37.11 -19.20
C ILE A 361 -10.33 37.45 -19.55
N VAL A 362 -10.09 38.72 -19.89
CA VAL A 362 -8.74 39.28 -20.08
C VAL A 362 -8.17 39.67 -18.70
N TRP A 363 -7.05 39.06 -18.32
CA TRP A 363 -6.28 39.48 -17.15
C TRP A 363 -5.24 40.56 -17.54
N PRO A 364 -5.04 41.61 -16.72
CA PRO A 364 -4.05 42.64 -17.00
C PRO A 364 -2.63 42.09 -16.79
N ALA A 365 -1.81 42.20 -17.83
CA ALA A 365 -0.38 41.93 -17.74
C ALA A 365 0.28 42.99 -16.85
N THR A 366 0.97 42.55 -15.81
CA THR A 366 1.87 43.40 -15.01
C THR A 366 3.08 43.73 -15.86
N SER A 367 3.23 45.01 -16.21
CA SER A 367 4.42 45.51 -16.91
C SER A 367 5.63 45.48 -15.97
N ARG A 368 6.65 44.69 -16.31
CA ARG A 368 8.02 44.92 -15.82
C ARG A 368 8.72 45.84 -16.82
N SER A 369 8.99 47.06 -16.37
CA SER A 369 9.95 47.96 -17.01
C SER A 369 11.36 47.42 -16.80
N GLY A 370 12.09 47.24 -17.89
CA GLY A 370 13.52 46.98 -17.90
C GLY A 370 14.12 47.73 -19.08
N SER A 371 14.56 48.96 -18.82
CA SER A 371 15.29 49.79 -19.78
C SER A 371 16.71 49.26 -19.92
N ALA A 372 17.12 48.99 -21.16
CA ALA A 372 18.52 48.88 -21.53
C ALA A 372 19.08 50.30 -21.70
N HIS A 373 20.18 50.59 -21.00
CA HIS A 373 21.38 51.24 -21.53
C HIS A 373 22.50 51.20 -20.48
#